data_AF-A0A6N8H2D6-F1
#
_entry.id   AF-A0A6N8H2D6-F1
#
_cell.length_a   1.000
_cell.length_b   1.000
_cell.length_c   1.000
_cell.angle_alpha   90.00
_cell.angle_beta   90.00
_cell.angle_gamma   90.00
#
_symmetry.space_group_name_H-M   'P 1'
#
loop_
_entity.id
_entity.type
_entity.pdbx_description
1 polymer ?
#
loop_
_entity_poly.entity_id
_entity_poly.type
_entity_poly.pdbx_seq_one_letter_code
_entity_poly.pdbx_strand_id
1 'polypeptide(L)'
;MFNRKSSYALNKKDPNAIVYMDANEAIIRLTREDFASEEEFLKWKSLSDADYHASEKEDHVYANHTLALDELSEEAASIPAADVCMEQAHDRVAEIRRSTQKVTQIRKHLTDTQFRRMWMYFVDGMTIDEIGKVEGVSHQAISLNITAAIRKIKKYF
;
A
#
# COMPACT_ATOMS: atom_id res chain seq x y z
N MET A 1 0.97 13.20 17.12
CA MET A 1 0.33 12.95 18.43
C MET A 1 -0.07 11.47 18.47
N PHE A 2 0.55 10.64 19.32
CA PHE A 2 0.28 9.19 19.36
C PHE A 2 -1.14 8.90 19.85
N ASN A 3 -2.00 8.35 18.99
CA ASN A 3 -3.34 7.95 19.40
C ASN A 3 -3.29 6.65 20.21
N ARG A 4 -3.35 6.78 21.54
CA ARG A 4 -3.34 5.65 22.50
C ARG A 4 -4.54 4.70 22.38
N LYS A 5 -5.55 5.05 21.58
CA LYS A 5 -6.75 4.23 21.29
C LYS A 5 -6.72 3.58 19.91
N SER A 6 -5.70 3.85 19.09
CA SER A 6 -5.56 3.19 17.77
C SER A 6 -5.41 1.68 17.96
N SER A 7 -6.04 0.91 17.08
CA SER A 7 -5.91 -0.56 17.02
C SER A 7 -4.44 -1.00 16.95
N TYR A 8 -3.56 -0.23 16.32
CA TYR A 8 -2.12 -0.43 16.34
C TYR A 8 -1.51 -0.29 17.75
N ALA A 9 -1.88 0.75 18.50
CA ALA A 9 -1.38 0.97 19.86
C ALA A 9 -1.85 -0.13 20.83
N LEU A 10 -3.01 -0.73 20.57
CA LEU A 10 -3.53 -1.88 21.31
C LEU A 10 -2.81 -3.17 20.91
N ASN A 11 -2.60 -3.42 19.62
CA ASN A 11 -1.87 -4.58 19.10
C ASN A 11 -0.39 -4.59 19.52
N LYS A 12 0.24 -3.41 19.63
CA LYS A 12 1.63 -3.27 20.09
C LYS A 12 1.81 -3.47 21.59
N LYS A 13 0.76 -3.26 22.38
CA LYS A 13 0.79 -3.47 23.85
C LYS A 13 0.69 -4.94 24.24
N ASP A 14 0.13 -5.78 23.38
CA ASP A 14 -0.11 -7.19 23.68
C ASP A 14 0.62 -8.08 22.67
N PRO A 15 1.92 -8.35 22.87
CA PRO A 15 2.73 -9.09 21.89
C PRO A 15 2.31 -10.56 21.70
N ASN A 16 1.45 -11.07 22.58
CA ASN A 16 0.95 -12.45 22.54
C ASN A 16 -0.43 -12.59 21.91
N ALA A 17 -1.03 -11.50 21.43
CA ALA A 17 -2.34 -11.50 20.80
C ALA A 17 -2.35 -10.61 19.55
N ILE A 18 -3.21 -10.93 18.59
CA ILE A 18 -3.58 -10.03 17.51
C ILE A 18 -4.81 -9.28 17.97
N VAL A 19 -4.68 -7.97 18.15
CA VAL A 19 -5.77 -7.11 18.64
C VAL A 19 -6.28 -6.24 17.49
N TYR A 20 -7.58 -6.32 17.24
CA TYR A 20 -8.25 -5.46 16.26
C TYR A 20 -9.62 -5.01 16.78
N MET A 21 -10.17 -3.99 16.14
CA MET A 21 -11.50 -3.46 16.45
C MET A 21 -12.45 -3.85 15.32
N ASP A 22 -13.60 -4.44 15.66
CA ASP A 22 -14.61 -4.79 14.67
C ASP A 22 -15.44 -3.57 14.24
N ALA A 23 -16.36 -3.77 13.29
CA ALA A 23 -17.24 -2.71 12.79
C ALA A 23 -18.25 -2.18 13.84
N ASN A 24 -18.37 -2.85 15.00
CA ASN A 24 -19.23 -2.45 16.11
C ASN A 24 -18.42 -1.78 17.24
N GLU A 25 -17.18 -1.37 16.97
CA GLU A 25 -16.23 -0.81 17.94
C GLU A 25 -15.85 -1.78 19.08
N ALA A 26 -16.13 -3.08 18.93
CA ALA A 26 -15.74 -4.09 19.89
C ALA A 26 -14.28 -4.50 19.66
N ILE A 27 -13.50 -4.51 20.75
CA ILE A 27 -12.09 -4.92 20.71
C ILE A 27 -12.04 -6.46 20.77
N ILE A 28 -11.61 -7.08 19.67
CA ILE A 28 -11.41 -8.52 19.56
C ILE A 28 -9.93 -8.83 19.76
N ARG A 29 -9.64 -9.85 20.57
CA ARG A 29 -8.30 -10.35 20.86
C ARG A 29 -8.22 -11.80 20.41
N LEU A 30 -7.37 -12.07 19.44
CA LEU A 30 -7.08 -13.42 18.97
C LEU A 30 -5.76 -13.87 19.61
N THR A 31 -5.83 -14.95 20.37
CA THR A 31 -4.70 -15.56 21.06
C THR A 31 -4.21 -16.79 20.31
N ARG A 32 -3.06 -17.36 20.70
CA ARG A 32 -2.48 -18.55 20.05
C ARG A 32 -3.43 -19.75 19.99
N GLU A 33 -4.34 -19.86 20.95
CA GLU A 33 -5.32 -20.95 21.07
C GLU A 33 -6.42 -20.87 20.00
N ASP A 34 -6.60 -19.70 19.38
CA ASP A 34 -7.59 -19.47 18.32
C ASP A 34 -7.09 -19.88 16.92
N PHE A 35 -5.84 -20.35 16.81
CA PHE A 35 -5.20 -20.74 15.55
C PHE A 35 -4.85 -22.22 15.53
N ALA A 36 -4.84 -22.82 14.34
CA ALA A 36 -4.57 -24.25 14.18
C ALA A 36 -3.10 -24.62 14.43
N SER A 37 -2.19 -23.63 14.37
CA SER A 37 -0.75 -23.81 14.66
C SER A 37 -0.05 -22.50 15.03
N GLU A 38 1.08 -22.59 15.72
CA GLU A 38 1.93 -21.43 16.07
C GLU A 38 2.49 -20.74 14.82
N GLU A 39 2.80 -21.50 13.77
CA GLU A 39 3.30 -20.95 12.50
C GLU A 39 2.24 -20.08 11.79
N GLU A 40 0.98 -20.49 11.86
CA GLU A 40 -0.14 -19.73 11.32
C GLU A 40 -0.35 -18.43 12.11
N PHE A 41 -0.31 -18.50 13.44
CA PHE A 41 -0.36 -17.31 14.31
C PHE A 41 0.76 -16.32 13.97
N LEU A 42 2.01 -16.78 13.84
CA LEU A 42 3.16 -15.93 13.51
C LEU A 42 3.02 -15.29 12.12
N LYS A 43 2.47 -16.01 11.14
CA LYS A 43 2.22 -15.47 9.79
C LYS A 43 1.17 -14.36 9.82
N TRP A 44 0.05 -14.58 10.49
CA TRP A 44 -1.01 -13.57 10.65
C TRP A 44 -0.56 -12.38 11.50
N LYS A 45 0.26 -12.63 12.53
CA LYS A 45 0.86 -11.58 13.36
C LYS A 45 1.80 -10.68 12.55
N SER A 46 2.67 -11.27 11.72
CA SER A 46 3.58 -10.52 10.88
C SER A 46 2.85 -9.70 9.81
N LEU A 47 1.77 -10.24 9.22
CA LEU A 47 0.96 -9.51 8.26
C LEU A 47 0.22 -8.34 8.92
N SER A 48 -0.36 -8.59 10.10
CA SER A 48 -1.04 -7.57 10.90
C SER A 48 -0.09 -6.44 11.31
N ASP A 49 1.10 -6.75 11.82
CA ASP A 49 2.08 -5.74 12.21
C ASP A 49 2.57 -4.90 11.01
N ALA A 50 2.68 -5.50 9.82
CA ALA A 50 3.07 -4.81 8.59
C ALA A 50 1.98 -3.83 8.09
N ASP A 51 0.70 -4.23 8.08
CA ASP A 51 -0.42 -3.36 7.71
C ASP A 51 -0.58 -2.17 8.68
N TYR A 52 -0.31 -2.38 9.97
CA TYR A 52 -0.33 -1.29 10.93
C TYR A 52 0.83 -0.30 10.79
N HIS A 53 2.00 -0.74 10.31
CA HIS A 53 3.11 0.16 9.98
C HIS A 53 2.81 1.04 8.76
N ALA A 54 2.03 0.55 7.80
CA ALA A 54 1.63 1.32 6.62
C ALA A 54 0.62 2.42 6.97
N SER A 55 -0.38 2.11 7.81
CA SER A 55 -1.40 3.07 8.24
C SER A 55 -0.85 4.21 9.12
N GLU A 56 0.09 3.96 10.04
CA GLU A 56 0.73 5.06 10.80
C GLU A 56 1.62 5.96 9.93
N LYS A 57 2.19 5.42 8.84
CA LYS A 57 3.01 6.23 7.92
C LYS A 57 2.15 7.20 7.12
N GLU A 58 0.93 6.83 6.75
CA GLU A 58 -0.03 7.74 6.12
C GLU A 58 -0.48 8.87 7.07
N ASP A 59 -0.78 8.55 8.32
CA ASP A 59 -1.16 9.56 9.33
C ASP A 59 -0.01 10.54 9.64
N HIS A 60 1.24 10.07 9.65
CA HIS A 60 2.42 10.93 9.83
C HIS A 60 2.73 11.81 8.61
N VAL A 61 2.49 11.33 7.39
CA VAL A 61 2.62 12.14 6.18
C VAL A 61 1.56 13.24 6.15
N TYR A 62 0.33 12.95 6.60
CA TYR A 62 -0.72 13.95 6.72
C TYR A 62 -0.38 15.05 7.72
N ALA A 63 0.11 14.69 8.93
CA ALA A 63 0.51 15.64 9.97
C ALA A 63 1.71 16.52 9.56
N ASN A 64 2.71 15.96 8.88
CA ASN A 64 3.86 16.74 8.40
C ASN A 64 3.50 17.66 7.23
N HIS A 65 2.52 17.29 6.39
CA HIS A 65 2.01 18.19 5.35
C HIS A 65 1.06 19.27 5.90
N THR A 66 0.51 19.12 7.12
CA THR A 66 -0.29 20.17 7.77
C THR A 66 0.59 21.25 8.41
N LEU A 67 1.78 20.90 8.89
CA LEU A 67 2.69 21.87 9.54
C LEU A 67 3.44 22.77 8.56
N ALA A 68 3.55 22.41 7.28
CA ALA A 68 4.17 23.26 6.26
C ALA A 68 3.22 24.36 5.71
N LEU A 69 1.94 24.32 6.09
CA LEU A 69 0.95 25.37 5.76
C LEU A 69 0.65 26.30 6.95
N ASP A 70 1.23 26.05 8.14
CA ASP A 70 0.95 26.83 9.36
C ASP A 70 1.71 28.17 9.43
N GLU A 71 2.60 28.47 8.47
CA GLU A 71 3.23 29.79 8.38
C GLU A 71 2.43 30.77 7.50
N LEU A 72 1.32 30.33 6.90
CA LEU A 72 0.41 31.17 6.12
C LEU A 72 -1.04 30.80 6.41
N SER A 73 -1.70 31.66 7.17
CA SER A 73 -3.16 31.87 7.26
C SER A 73 -3.75 31.54 8.63
N GLU A 74 -3.60 32.52 9.52
CA GLU A 74 -4.54 32.86 10.60
C GLU A 74 -6.00 32.93 10.09
N GLU A 75 -6.65 31.80 9.86
CA GLU A 75 -8.09 31.75 9.58
C GLU A 75 -8.69 30.37 9.95
N ALA A 76 -8.35 29.93 11.16
CA ALA A 76 -8.82 28.68 11.76
C ALA A 76 -10.25 28.82 12.31
N ALA A 77 -11.26 28.74 11.44
CA ALA A 77 -12.63 28.38 11.84
C ALA A 77 -13.46 27.89 10.64
N SER A 78 -13.11 26.75 10.05
CA SER A 78 -14.08 26.01 9.23
C SER A 78 -13.75 24.53 9.24
N ILE A 79 -14.48 23.78 10.09
CA ILE A 79 -14.57 22.32 9.99
C ILE A 79 -15.24 22.04 8.64
N PRO A 80 -14.61 21.36 7.67
CA PRO A 80 -15.28 21.03 6.43
C PRO A 80 -16.47 20.13 6.74
N ALA A 81 -17.65 20.50 6.23
CA ALA A 81 -18.85 19.69 6.37
C ALA A 81 -18.61 18.26 5.83
N ALA A 82 -19.29 17.26 6.40
CA ALA A 82 -19.15 15.84 6.04
C ALA A 82 -19.29 15.52 4.53
N ASP A 83 -19.89 16.42 3.76
CA ASP A 83 -19.99 16.42 2.30
C ASP A 83 -18.60 16.40 1.61
N VAL A 84 -17.66 17.22 2.09
CA VAL A 84 -16.29 17.33 1.55
C VAL A 84 -15.50 16.03 1.75
N CYS A 85 -15.76 15.31 2.84
CA CYS A 85 -15.14 14.00 3.09
C CYS A 85 -15.65 12.91 2.13
N MET A 86 -16.93 12.93 1.77
CA MET A 86 -17.49 11.98 0.80
C MET A 86 -16.98 12.28 -0.61
N GLU A 87 -16.88 13.55 -0.99
CA GLU A 87 -16.36 13.96 -2.31
C GLU A 87 -14.89 13.54 -2.50
N GLN A 88 -14.03 13.76 -1.49
CA GLN A 88 -12.63 13.28 -1.52
C GLN A 88 -12.51 11.75 -1.59
N ALA A 89 -13.40 11.01 -0.91
CA ALA A 89 -13.43 9.55 -0.98
C ALA A 89 -13.86 9.06 -2.39
N HIS A 90 -14.87 9.71 -2.98
CA HIS A 90 -15.29 9.43 -4.35
C HIS A 90 -14.20 9.76 -5.39
N ASP A 91 -13.47 10.85 -5.19
CA ASP A 91 -12.36 11.24 -6.06
C ASP A 91 -11.21 10.24 -6.02
N ARG A 92 -10.85 9.75 -4.83
CA ARG A 92 -9.82 8.70 -4.66
C ARG A 92 -10.24 7.39 -5.32
N VAL A 93 -11.49 6.96 -5.14
CA VAL A 93 -12.02 5.75 -5.81
C VAL A 93 -12.04 5.93 -7.32
N ALA A 94 -12.43 7.11 -7.81
CA ALA A 94 -12.41 7.42 -9.24
C ALA A 94 -10.98 7.46 -9.81
N GLU A 95 -10.00 7.92 -9.05
CA GLU A 95 -8.59 7.90 -9.43
C GLU A 95 -8.03 6.48 -9.47
N ILE A 96 -8.28 5.66 -8.44
CA ILE A 96 -7.91 4.23 -8.42
C ILE A 96 -8.56 3.50 -9.60
N ARG A 97 -9.84 3.77 -9.89
CA ARG A 97 -10.52 3.19 -11.05
C ARG A 97 -9.85 3.58 -12.36
N ARG A 98 -9.50 4.86 -12.52
CA ARG A 98 -8.79 5.38 -13.70
C ARG A 98 -7.40 4.76 -13.85
N SER A 99 -6.64 4.63 -12.76
CA SER A 99 -5.30 4.01 -12.77
C SER A 99 -5.38 2.52 -13.10
N THR A 100 -6.31 1.79 -12.47
CA THR A 100 -6.54 0.36 -12.73
C THR A 100 -6.93 0.10 -14.19
N GLN A 101 -7.78 0.96 -14.76
CA GLN A 101 -8.16 0.87 -16.17
C GLN A 101 -6.94 1.08 -17.09
N LYS A 102 -6.08 2.07 -16.80
CA LYS A 102 -4.85 2.30 -17.57
C LYS A 102 -3.90 1.10 -17.51
N VAL A 103 -3.67 0.53 -16.33
CA VAL A 103 -2.83 -0.68 -16.17
C VAL A 103 -3.41 -1.86 -16.96
N THR A 104 -4.72 -2.04 -16.94
CA THR A 104 -5.41 -3.09 -17.69
C THR A 104 -5.23 -2.92 -19.20
N GLN A 105 -5.29 -1.68 -19.71
CA GLN A 105 -5.05 -1.41 -21.13
C GLN A 105 -3.58 -1.64 -21.50
N ILE A 106 -2.63 -1.21 -20.65
CA ILE A 106 -1.20 -1.49 -20.84
C ILE A 106 -0.94 -2.99 -20.94
N ARG A 107 -1.57 -3.80 -20.07
CA ARG A 107 -1.44 -5.25 -20.06
C ARG A 107 -1.84 -5.90 -21.39
N LYS A 108 -2.84 -5.36 -22.10
CA LYS A 108 -3.27 -5.89 -23.41
C LYS A 108 -2.22 -5.72 -24.52
N HIS A 109 -1.31 -4.77 -24.38
CA HIS A 109 -0.28 -4.47 -25.39
C HIS A 109 1.09 -5.10 -25.09
N LEU A 110 1.22 -5.74 -23.93
CA LEU A 110 2.45 -6.41 -23.48
C LEU A 110 2.27 -7.92 -23.47
N THR A 111 3.35 -8.66 -23.67
CA THR A 111 3.34 -10.10 -23.36
C THR A 111 3.38 -10.30 -21.84
N ASP A 112 2.95 -11.46 -21.36
CA ASP A 112 2.98 -11.76 -19.92
C ASP A 112 4.40 -11.62 -19.33
N THR A 113 5.43 -12.04 -20.09
CA THR A 113 6.83 -11.85 -19.69
C THR A 113 7.22 -10.37 -19.60
N GLN A 114 6.79 -9.54 -20.56
CA GLN A 114 7.06 -8.10 -20.54
C GLN A 114 6.38 -7.42 -19.35
N PHE A 115 5.11 -7.75 -19.11
CA PHE A 115 4.36 -7.20 -17.99
C PHE A 115 4.97 -7.62 -16.65
N ARG A 116 5.27 -8.92 -16.47
CA ARG A 116 5.87 -9.47 -15.25
C ARG A 116 7.21 -8.82 -14.91
N ARG A 117 8.14 -8.74 -15.87
CA ARG A 117 9.46 -8.11 -15.64
C ARG A 117 9.35 -6.63 -15.32
N MET A 118 8.40 -5.94 -15.96
CA MET A 118 8.14 -4.54 -15.69
C MET A 118 7.52 -4.32 -14.30
N TRP A 119 6.64 -5.23 -13.86
CA TRP A 119 6.10 -5.24 -12.50
C TRP A 119 7.21 -5.43 -11.46
N MET A 120 8.07 -6.42 -11.64
CA MET A 120 9.21 -6.67 -10.75
C MET A 120 10.14 -5.44 -10.64
N TYR A 121 10.38 -4.75 -11.76
CA TYR A 121 11.27 -3.60 -11.79
C TYR A 121 10.65 -2.32 -11.17
N PHE A 122 9.41 -1.97 -11.53
CA PHE A 122 8.80 -0.70 -11.12
C PHE A 122 7.94 -0.78 -9.85
N VAL A 123 7.33 -1.95 -9.59
CA VAL A 123 6.43 -2.14 -8.44
C VAL A 123 7.17 -2.83 -7.31
N ASP A 124 7.84 -3.95 -7.59
CA ASP A 124 8.56 -4.70 -6.55
C ASP A 124 9.96 -4.10 -6.26
N GLY A 125 10.41 -3.13 -7.08
CA GLY A 125 11.69 -2.42 -6.89
C GLY A 125 12.94 -3.26 -7.16
N MET A 126 12.81 -4.40 -7.84
CA MET A 126 13.93 -5.30 -8.13
C MET A 126 14.86 -4.73 -9.19
N THR A 127 16.16 -4.96 -9.02
CA THR A 127 17.17 -4.65 -10.03
C THR A 127 17.12 -5.64 -11.19
N ILE A 128 17.68 -5.25 -12.35
CA ILE A 128 17.76 -6.11 -13.54
C ILE A 128 18.51 -7.42 -13.24
N ASP A 129 19.53 -7.37 -12.38
CA ASP A 129 20.30 -8.55 -11.98
C ASP A 129 19.50 -9.49 -11.07
N GLU A 130 18.72 -8.95 -10.14
CA GLU A 130 17.83 -9.76 -9.29
C GLU A 130 16.74 -10.43 -10.11
N ILE A 131 16.12 -9.71 -11.04
CA ILE A 131 15.13 -10.29 -11.97
C ILE A 131 15.78 -11.37 -12.83
N GLY A 132 17.00 -11.13 -13.31
CA GLY A 132 17.77 -12.12 -14.07
C GLY A 132 18.03 -13.39 -13.26
N LYS A 133 18.39 -13.27 -11.98
CA LYS A 133 18.57 -14.40 -11.06
C LYS A 133 17.27 -15.16 -10.81
N VAL A 134 16.16 -14.45 -10.58
CA VAL A 134 14.83 -15.05 -10.34
C VAL A 134 14.36 -15.83 -11.56
N GLU A 135 14.60 -15.32 -12.76
CA GLU A 135 14.15 -15.97 -14.01
C GLU A 135 15.18 -16.91 -14.64
N GLY A 136 16.42 -16.93 -14.16
CA GLY A 136 17.53 -17.67 -14.80
C GLY A 136 17.91 -17.10 -16.17
N VAL A 137 17.77 -15.80 -16.37
CA VAL A 137 17.97 -15.11 -17.65
C VAL A 137 19.07 -14.05 -17.52
N SER A 138 19.82 -13.80 -18.59
CA SER A 138 20.90 -12.80 -18.57
C SER A 138 20.39 -11.37 -18.33
N HIS A 139 21.23 -10.55 -17.67
CA HIS A 139 20.98 -9.12 -17.46
C HIS A 139 20.57 -8.41 -18.75
N GLN A 140 21.29 -8.65 -19.86
CA GLN A 140 20.99 -8.02 -21.14
C GLN A 140 19.59 -8.37 -21.64
N ALA A 141 19.15 -9.63 -21.48
CA ALA A 141 17.84 -10.06 -21.93
C ALA A 141 16.70 -9.46 -21.09
N ILE A 142 16.91 -9.24 -19.79
CA ILE A 142 15.96 -8.49 -18.95
C ILE A 142 15.93 -7.02 -19.38
N SER A 143 17.09 -6.37 -19.50
CA SER A 143 17.22 -4.95 -19.88
C SER A 143 16.56 -4.63 -21.23
N LEU A 144 16.83 -5.46 -22.25
CA LEU A 144 16.22 -5.32 -23.58
C LEU A 144 14.70 -5.53 -23.54
N ASN A 145 14.23 -6.49 -22.73
CA ASN A 145 12.81 -6.78 -22.59
C ASN A 145 12.05 -5.60 -21.96
N ILE A 146 12.55 -5.06 -20.84
CA ILE A 146 11.97 -3.90 -20.14
C ILE A 146 11.98 -2.67 -21.07
N THR A 147 13.10 -2.40 -21.74
CA THR A 147 13.21 -1.28 -22.69
C THR A 147 12.19 -1.41 -23.84
N ALA A 148 12.00 -2.62 -24.37
CA ALA A 148 11.00 -2.88 -25.40
C ALA A 148 9.57 -2.70 -24.89
N ALA A 149 9.28 -3.13 -23.65
CA ALA A 149 7.99 -2.91 -23.00
C ALA A 149 7.67 -1.42 -22.84
N ILE A 150 8.62 -0.63 -22.33
CA ILE A 150 8.49 0.83 -22.19
C ILE A 150 8.22 1.48 -23.56
N ARG A 151 8.95 1.06 -24.60
CA ARG A 151 8.75 1.59 -25.96
C ARG A 151 7.35 1.29 -26.50
N LYS A 152 6.79 0.10 -26.20
CA LYS A 152 5.41 -0.24 -26.57
C LYS A 152 4.42 0.66 -25.83
N ILE A 153 4.58 0.87 -24.54
CA ILE A 153 3.68 1.72 -23.75
C ILE A 153 3.67 3.13 -24.32
N LYS A 154 4.84 3.75 -24.51
CA LYS A 154 4.98 5.09 -25.10
C LYS A 154 4.38 5.24 -26.51
N LYS A 155 4.16 4.13 -27.22
CA LYS A 155 3.54 4.14 -28.55
C LYS A 155 2.00 4.17 -28.47
N TYR A 156 1.42 3.57 -27.43
CA TYR A 156 -0.03 3.40 -27.29
C TYR A 156 -0.65 4.34 -26.24
N PHE A 157 0.16 4.94 -25.36
CA PHE A 157 -0.25 5.83 -24.26
C PHE A 157 0.73 6.99 -24.14
#